data_AF-A0A931XJ75-F1
#
_entry.id   AF-A0A931XJ75-F1
#
_cell.length_a   1.000
_cell.length_b   1.000
_cell.length_c   1.000
_cell.angle_alpha   90.00
_cell.angle_beta   90.00
_cell.angle_gamma   90.00
#
_symmetry.space_group_name_H-M   'P 1'
#
loop_
_entity.id
_entity.type
_entity.pdbx_description
1 polymer ?
#
loop_
_entity_poly.entity_id
_entity_poly.type
_entity_poly.pdbx_seq_one_letter_code
_entity_poly.pdbx_strand_id
1 'polypeptide(L)'
;MRTLAKKPLQVYLRPEQLAALRALAERRGVSLAELVRQGVDRLLADLPVEEDPLWDIVGLFDSGVGDLAEKHDEYLAQLIDEENR
;
A
#
# COMPACT_ATOMS: atom_id res chain seq x y z
N MET A 1 -8.75 2.46 21.70
CA MET A 1 -9.06 1.60 20.52
C MET A 1 -10.19 2.25 19.75
N ARG A 2 -9.94 2.73 18.53
CA ARG A 2 -10.99 3.35 17.70
C ARG A 2 -11.83 2.22 17.11
N THR A 3 -13.03 1.99 17.64
CA THR A 3 -13.96 0.98 17.16
C THR A 3 -14.35 1.34 15.73
N LEU A 4 -13.73 0.70 14.72
CA LEU A 4 -14.12 0.87 13.33
C LEU A 4 -15.60 0.50 13.19
N ALA A 5 -16.41 1.38 12.62
CA ALA A 5 -17.83 1.13 12.37
C ALA A 5 -17.97 -0.02 11.36
N LYS A 6 -18.32 -1.21 11.85
CA LYS A 6 -18.54 -2.40 11.01
C LYS A 6 -19.95 -2.37 10.44
N LYS A 7 -20.08 -2.55 9.12
CA LYS A 7 -21.37 -2.74 8.44
C LYS A 7 -21.60 -4.22 8.15
N PRO A 8 -22.83 -4.76 8.33
CA PRO A 8 -23.12 -6.14 7.98
C PRO A 8 -23.08 -6.32 6.46
N LEU A 9 -22.53 -7.46 6.03
CA LEU A 9 -22.49 -7.87 4.63
C LEU A 9 -22.80 -9.37 4.56
N GLN A 10 -23.79 -9.76 3.76
CA GLN A 10 -24.09 -11.16 3.47
C GLN A 10 -23.51 -11.52 2.11
N VAL A 11 -22.68 -12.56 2.07
CA VAL A 11 -22.08 -13.10 0.83
C VAL A 11 -22.28 -14.60 0.78
N TYR A 12 -22.43 -15.15 -0.42
CA TYR A 12 -22.44 -16.59 -0.65
C TYR A 12 -21.03 -17.06 -1.01
N LEU A 13 -20.55 -18.09 -0.32
CA LEU A 13 -19.28 -18.75 -0.60
C LEU A 13 -19.56 -20.18 -1.08
N ARG A 14 -18.72 -20.69 -1.97
CA ARG A 14 -18.81 -22.10 -2.35
C ARG A 14 -18.48 -23.00 -1.14
N PRO A 15 -19.09 -24.19 -1.01
CA PRO A 15 -18.89 -25.07 0.14
C PRO A 15 -17.41 -25.36 0.46
N GLU A 16 -16.60 -25.58 -0.57
CA GLU A 16 -15.17 -25.85 -0.45
C GLU A 16 -14.38 -24.64 0.08
N GLN A 17 -14.79 -23.41 -0.27
CA GLN A 17 -14.16 -22.19 0.24
C GLN A 17 -14.47 -22.03 1.72
N LEU A 18 -15.72 -22.27 2.13
CA LEU A 18 -16.11 -22.18 3.54
C LEU A 18 -15.37 -23.22 4.39
N ALA A 19 -15.24 -24.45 3.90
CA ALA A 19 -14.48 -25.51 4.58
C ALA A 19 -13.01 -25.13 4.75
N ALA A 20 -12.37 -24.65 3.69
CA ALA A 20 -10.98 -24.21 3.72
C ALA A 20 -10.75 -23.04 4.70
N LEU A 21 -11.65 -22.05 4.69
CA LEU A 21 -11.56 -20.89 5.60
C LEU A 21 -11.73 -21.30 7.07
N ARG A 22 -12.64 -22.24 7.38
CA ARG A 22 -12.81 -22.74 8.75
C ARG A 22 -11.56 -23.45 9.27
N ALA A 23 -11.01 -24.37 8.48
CA ALA A 23 -9.78 -25.06 8.83
C ALA A 23 -8.60 -24.09 9.04
N LEU A 24 -8.50 -23.05 8.20
CA LEU A 24 -7.47 -22.03 8.33
C LEU A 24 -7.66 -21.14 9.57
N ALA A 25 -8.90 -20.76 9.87
CA ALA A 25 -9.25 -19.95 11.03
C ALA A 25 -8.91 -20.69 12.34
N GLU A 26 -9.25 -21.98 12.43
CA GLU A 26 -8.90 -22.85 13.54
C GLU A 26 -7.38 -22.96 13.72
N ARG A 27 -6.65 -23.25 12.64
CA ARG A 27 -5.18 -23.34 12.68
C ARG A 27 -4.50 -22.04 13.13
N ARG A 28 -5.11 -20.89 12.86
CA ARG A 28 -4.58 -19.56 13.22
C ARG A 28 -5.13 -19.04 14.55
N GLY A 29 -6.09 -19.71 15.18
CA GLY A 29 -6.73 -19.25 16.42
C GLY A 29 -7.52 -17.94 16.26
N VAL A 30 -8.08 -17.68 15.07
CA VAL A 30 -8.88 -16.47 14.79
C VAL A 30 -10.31 -16.83 14.39
N SER A 31 -11.24 -15.89 14.52
CA SER A 31 -12.61 -16.10 14.02
C SER A 31 -12.66 -16.16 12.49
N LEU A 32 -13.64 -16.87 11.93
CA LEU A 32 -13.88 -16.88 10.48
C LEU A 32 -14.05 -15.46 9.92
N ALA A 33 -14.78 -14.60 10.63
CA ALA A 33 -15.00 -13.21 10.23
C ALA A 33 -13.71 -12.38 10.23
N GLU A 34 -12.79 -12.66 11.15
CA GLU A 34 -11.46 -12.03 11.17
C GLU A 34 -10.62 -12.48 9.99
N LEU A 35 -10.60 -13.77 9.69
CA LEU A 35 -9.90 -14.30 8.51
C LEU A 35 -10.44 -13.70 7.21
N VAL A 36 -11.75 -13.55 7.07
CA VAL A 36 -12.38 -12.90 5.91
C VAL A 36 -11.95 -11.44 5.81
N ARG A 37 -11.95 -10.68 6.92
CA ARG A 37 -11.47 -9.28 6.92
C ARG A 37 -10.01 -9.18 6.49
N GLN A 38 -9.12 -10.00 7.04
CA GLN A 38 -7.70 -10.02 6.65
C GLN A 38 -7.51 -10.31 5.15
N GLY A 39 -8.31 -11.21 4.58
CA GLY A 39 -8.30 -11.49 3.14
C GLY A 39 -8.75 -10.29 2.31
N VAL A 40 -9.82 -9.61 2.74
CA VAL A 40 -10.31 -8.38 2.10
C VAL A 40 -9.27 -7.25 2.20
N ASP A 41 -8.71 -7.02 3.40
CA ASP A 41 -7.70 -5.97 3.62
C ASP A 41 -6.47 -6.19 2.74
N ARG A 42 -6.02 -7.45 2.59
CA ARG A 42 -4.92 -7.80 1.70
C ARG A 42 -5.27 -7.53 0.23
N LEU A 43 -6.45 -7.95 -0.21
CA LEU A 43 -6.90 -7.72 -1.58
C LEU A 43 -6.98 -6.22 -1.91
N LEU A 44 -7.45 -5.41 -0.96
CA LEU A 44 -7.56 -3.96 -1.12
C LEU A 44 -6.22 -3.24 -1.06
N ALA A 45 -5.26 -3.75 -0.28
CA ALA A 45 -3.90 -3.22 -0.24
C ALA A 45 -3.12 -3.48 -1.55
N ASP A 46 -3.47 -4.55 -2.26
CA ASP A 46 -2.86 -4.92 -3.55
C ASP A 46 -3.50 -4.19 -4.74
N LEU A 47 -4.65 -3.50 -4.56
CA LEU A 47 -5.19 -2.64 -5.60
C LEU A 47 -4.26 -1.42 -5.75
N PRO A 48 -3.91 -1.01 -7.00
CA PRO A 48 -3.31 0.30 -7.18
C PRO A 48 -4.21 1.31 -6.51
N VAL A 49 -3.63 2.25 -5.76
CA VAL A 49 -4.40 3.39 -5.23
C VAL A 49 -4.92 4.10 -6.47
N GLU A 50 -6.17 3.81 -6.86
CA GLU A 50 -6.77 4.27 -8.12
C GLU A 50 -6.80 5.80 -8.19
N GLU A 51 -6.54 6.47 -7.06
CA GLU A 51 -6.19 7.89 -6.96
C GLU A 51 -5.16 8.06 -5.84
N ASP A 52 -3.86 7.85 -6.10
CA ASP A 52 -2.86 8.45 -5.22
C ASP A 52 -3.12 9.97 -5.25
N PRO A 53 -3.57 10.61 -4.15
CA PRO A 53 -3.90 12.03 -4.17
C PRO A 53 -2.68 12.91 -4.46
N LEU A 54 -1.46 12.34 -4.44
CA LEU A 54 -0.22 12.99 -4.80
C LEU A 54 0.21 12.70 -6.25
N TRP A 55 -0.54 11.90 -7.00
CA TRP A 55 -0.22 11.57 -8.39
C TRP A 55 -0.15 12.83 -9.26
N ASP A 56 -1.05 13.79 -9.02
CA ASP A 56 -1.07 15.09 -9.70
C ASP A 56 0.16 15.97 -9.39
N ILE A 57 0.98 15.61 -8.40
CA ILE A 57 2.24 16.31 -8.08
C ILE A 57 3.37 15.86 -9.01
N VAL A 58 3.29 14.65 -9.56
CA VAL A 58 4.34 14.12 -10.45
C VAL A 58 4.40 14.96 -11.72
N GLY A 59 5.55 15.57 -11.99
CA GLY A 59 5.76 16.45 -13.14
C GLY A 59 5.22 17.88 -13.00
N LEU A 60 4.78 18.28 -11.80
CA LEU A 60 4.31 19.65 -11.54
C LEU A 60 5.40 20.71 -11.73
N PHE A 61 6.67 20.34 -11.55
CA PHE A 61 7.83 21.21 -11.71
C PHE A 61 8.88 20.56 -12.63
N ASP A 62 9.48 21.38 -13.47
CA ASP A 62 10.61 21.02 -14.32
C ASP A 62 11.79 21.93 -13.98
N SER A 63 12.88 21.34 -13.49
CA SER A 63 14.14 22.05 -13.22
C SER A 63 14.98 22.23 -14.49
N GLY A 64 14.62 21.57 -15.60
CA GLY A 64 15.43 21.47 -16.82
C GLY A 64 16.62 20.51 -16.69
N VAL A 65 16.80 19.86 -15.54
CA VAL A 65 17.91 18.93 -15.26
C VAL A 65 17.38 17.50 -15.22
N GLY A 66 17.51 16.79 -16.34
CA GLY A 66 16.88 15.48 -16.54
C GLY A 66 17.47 14.32 -15.76
N ASP A 67 18.71 14.44 -15.27
CA ASP A 67 19.44 13.42 -14.52
C ASP A 67 19.64 13.77 -13.03
N LEU A 68 19.00 14.84 -12.55
CA LEU A 68 19.16 15.33 -11.18
C LEU A 68 18.81 14.27 -10.12
N ALA A 69 17.74 13.50 -10.34
CA ALA A 69 17.33 12.45 -9.40
C ALA A 69 18.37 11.31 -9.33
N GLU A 70 18.97 10.95 -10.46
CA GLU A 70 19.97 9.89 -10.56
C GLU A 70 21.33 10.33 -10.00
N LYS A 71 21.73 11.58 -10.26
CA LYS A 71 23.07 12.10 -9.94
C LYS A 71 23.09 13.11 -8.80
N HIS A 72 22.07 13.11 -7.94
CA HIS A 72 21.93 14.10 -6.86
C HIS A 72 23.20 14.23 -6.00
N ASP A 73 23.87 13.13 -5.69
CA ASP A 73 25.12 13.13 -4.92
C ASP A 73 26.28 13.84 -5.65
N GLU A 74 26.39 13.65 -6.97
CA GLU A 74 27.43 14.31 -7.78
C GLU A 74 27.21 15.82 -7.82
N TYR A 75 25.96 16.26 -8.02
CA TYR A 75 25.59 17.68 -7.95
C TYR A 75 25.89 18.28 -6.57
N LEU A 76 25.60 17.53 -5.49
CA LEU A 76 25.86 17.98 -4.13
C LEU A 76 27.37 18.13 -3.88
N ALA A 77 28.18 17.16 -4.33
CA ALA A 77 29.63 17.20 -4.20
C ALA A 77 30.24 18.38 -4.97
N GLN A 78 29.79 18.64 -6.20
CA GLN A 78 30.23 19.78 -7.01
C GLN A 78 29.98 21.12 -6.30
N LEU A 79 28.77 21.30 -5.73
CA LEU A 79 28.41 22.51 -4.97
C LEU A 79 29.33 22.71 -3.76
N ILE A 80 29.61 21.64 -3.01
CA ILE A 80 30.50 21.69 -1.84
C ILE A 80 31.93 22.05 -2.26
N ASP A 81 32.44 21.48 -3.36
CA ASP A 81 33.76 21.81 -3.89
C ASP A 81 33.86 23.26 -4.37
N GLU A 82 32.80 23.79 -4.98
CA GLU A 82 32.71 25.19 -5.41
C GLU A 82 32.68 26.17 -4.22
N GLU A 83 31.95 25.86 -3.14
CA GLU A 83 31.90 26.70 -1.93
C GLU A 83 33.23 26.73 -1.15
N ASN A 84 34.02 25.67 -1.23
CA ASN A 84 35.31 25.56 -0.53
C ASN A 84 36.48 26.18 -1.30
N ARG A 85 36.24 26.81 -2.46
CA ARG A 85 37.24 27.43 -3.32
C ARG A 85 37.32 28.95 -3.16
#